data_AF-F5XT64-F1
#
_entry.id   AF-F5XT64-F1
#
_cell.length_a   1.000
_cell.length_b   1.000
_cell.length_c   1.000
_cell.angle_alpha   90.00
_cell.angle_beta   90.00
_cell.angle_gamma   90.00
#
_symmetry.space_group_name_H-M   'P 1'
#
loop_
_entity.id
_entity.type
_entity.pdbx_description
1 polymer ?
#
loop_
_entity_poly.entity_id
_entity_poly.type
_entity_poly.pdbx_seq_one_letter_code
_entity_poly.pdbx_strand_id
1 'polypeptide(L)' 'MAAVAEARGLRRGQVVLAWLTGNRPSLTPIVGVSTVEQVDQAWAGVTTRLTEHEMAVLNAP' A
#
# COMPACT_ATOMS: atom_id res chain seq x y z
N MET A 1 1.06 -7.82 5.93
CA MET A 1 0.51 -7.56 4.57
C MET A 1 -0.81 -8.30 4.31
N ALA A 2 -0.86 -9.63 4.40
CA ALA A 2 -2.07 -10.43 4.08
C ALA A 2 -3.33 -10.00 4.86
N ALA A 3 -3.23 -9.96 6.18
CA ALA A 3 -4.37 -9.66 7.06
C ALA A 3 -4.94 -8.25 6.83
N VAL A 4 -4.07 -7.24 6.65
CA VAL A 4 -4.49 -5.87 6.35
C VAL A 4 -5.16 -5.78 4.97
N ALA A 5 -4.63 -6.50 3.98
CA ALA A 5 -5.21 -6.57 2.64
C ALA A 5 -6.62 -7.17 2.68
N GLU A 6 -6.79 -8.30 3.36
CA GLU A 6 -8.10 -8.96 3.53
C GLU A 6 -9.09 -8.06 4.28
N ALA A 7 -8.68 -7.45 5.40
CA ALA A 7 -9.54 -6.57 6.19
C ALA A 7 -10.00 -5.31 5.42
N ARG A 8 -9.19 -4.83 4.48
CA ARG A 8 -9.48 -3.62 3.68
C ARG A 8 -10.08 -3.92 2.31
N GLY A 9 -10.18 -5.19 1.90
CA GLY A 9 -10.55 -5.55 0.53
C GLY A 9 -9.54 -5.06 -0.52
N LEU A 10 -8.28 -4.89 -0.13
CA LEU A 10 -7.20 -4.42 -0.99
C LEU A 10 -6.33 -5.58 -1.48
N ARG A 11 -5.64 -5.38 -2.61
CA ARG A 11 -4.57 -6.28 -3.02
C ARG A 11 -3.33 -6.04 -2.15
N ARG A 12 -2.54 -7.10 -1.93
CA ARG A 12 -1.28 -6.99 -1.15
C ARG A 12 -0.33 -5.92 -1.68
N GLY A 13 -0.21 -5.80 -3.01
CA GLY A 13 0.62 -4.76 -3.63
C GLY A 13 0.14 -3.34 -3.32
N GLN A 14 -1.18 -3.13 -3.21
CA GLN A 14 -1.73 -1.83 -2.82
C GLN A 14 -1.41 -1.50 -1.37
N VAL A 15 -1.47 -2.50 -0.48
CA VAL A 15 -1.05 -2.32 0.92
C VAL A 15 0.44 -1.99 1.02
N VAL A 16 1.30 -2.58 0.18
CA VAL A 16 2.73 -2.24 0.14
C VAL A 16 2.93 -0.78 -0.31
N LEU A 17 2.22 -0.32 -1.34
CA LEU A 17 2.32 1.07 -1.80
C LEU A 17 1.81 2.07 -0.76
N ALA A 18 0.71 1.75 -0.09
CA ALA A 18 0.16 2.53 1.02
C ALA A 18 1.16 2.59 2.20
N TRP A 19 1.81 1.46 2.49
CA TRP A 19 2.84 1.38 3.52
C TRP A 19 4.07 2.23 3.17
N LEU A 20 4.60 2.13 1.94
CA LEU A 20 5.76 2.91 1.49
C LEU A 20 5.53 4.42 1.60
N THR A 21 4.36 4.88 1.17
CA THR A 21 3.97 6.31 1.17
C THR A 21 3.55 6.81 2.55
N GLY A 22 3.02 5.93 3.40
CA GLY A 22 2.66 6.24 4.80
C GLY A 22 3.84 6.13 5.79
N ASN A 23 4.98 5.56 5.39
CA ASN A 23 6.09 5.32 6.30
C ASN A 23 6.88 6.60 6.64
N ARG A 24 7.78 6.49 7.63
CA ARG A 24 8.70 7.55 8.06
C ARG A 24 10.14 7.00 8.00
N PRO A 25 10.96 7.37 6.98
CA PRO A 25 10.67 8.34 5.91
C PRO A 25 9.65 7.82 4.89
N SER A 26 8.90 8.75 4.29
CA SER A 26 7.97 8.43 3.21
C SER A 26 8.74 8.17 1.93
N LEU A 27 8.36 7.14 1.18
CA LEU A 27 8.95 6.76 -0.09
C LEU A 27 7.93 6.98 -1.21
N THR A 28 8.35 7.62 -2.30
CA THR A 28 7.56 7.80 -3.52
C THR A 28 8.00 6.75 -4.56
N PRO A 29 7.25 5.65 -4.74
CA PRO A 29 7.65 4.58 -5.65
C PRO A 29 7.43 4.97 -7.12
N ILE A 30 8.34 4.55 -8.00
CA ILE A 30 8.14 4.57 -9.45
C ILE A 30 7.59 3.20 -9.86
N VAL A 31 6.32 3.13 -10.23
CA VAL A 31 5.66 1.86 -10.57
C VAL A 31 5.83 1.52 -12.06
N GLY A 32 6.32 0.32 -12.35
CA GLY A 32 6.30 -0.25 -13.69
C GLY A 32 4.97 -0.97 -13.92
N VAL A 33 4.21 -0.53 -14.91
CA VAL A 33 2.89 -1.10 -15.26
C VAL A 33 2.77 -1.22 -16.78
N SER A 34 1.93 -2.15 -17.23
CA SER A 34 1.72 -2.47 -18.65
C SER A 34 0.27 -2.28 -19.10
N THR A 35 -0.65 -1.98 -18.18
CA THR A 35 -2.05 -1.68 -18.50
C THR A 35 -2.57 -0.50 -17.68
N VAL A 36 -3.67 0.12 -18.14
CA VAL A 36 -4.32 1.24 -17.44
C VAL A 36 -4.90 0.78 -16.09
N GLU A 37 -5.47 -0.42 -16.04
CA GLU A 37 -6.03 -0.96 -14.80
C GLU A 37 -4.96 -1.12 -13.72
N GLN A 38 -3.72 -1.42 -14.10
CA GLN A 38 -2.60 -1.48 -13.17
C GLN A 38 -2.20 -0.09 -12.65
N VAL A 39 -2.35 0.97 -13.45
CA VAL A 39 -2.21 2.37 -12.98
C VAL A 39 -3.26 2.65 -11.91
N ASP A 40 -4.52 2.30 -12.14
CA ASP A 40 -5.60 2.52 -11.18
C ASP A 40 -5.36 1.76 -9.87
N GLN A 41 -4.87 0.52 -9.96
CA GLN A 41 -4.50 -0.26 -8.78
C GLN A 41 -3.37 0.42 -8.01
N ALA A 42 -2.32 0.88 -8.70
CA ALA A 42 -1.20 1.56 -8.07
C ALA A 42 -1.64 2.87 -7.41
N TRP A 43 -2.49 3.65 -8.10
CA TRP A 43 -3.07 4.89 -7.60
C TRP A 43 -3.88 4.67 -6.31
N ALA A 44 -4.75 3.66 -6.30
CA ALA A 44 -5.48 3.27 -5.10
C ALA A 44 -4.54 2.87 -3.95
N GLY A 45 -3.43 2.20 -4.25
CA GLY A 45 -2.38 1.88 -3.27
C GLY A 45 -1.73 3.13 -2.66
N VAL A 46 -1.16 4.00 -3.49
CA VAL A 46 -0.39 5.18 -3.02
C VAL A 46 -1.26 6.24 -2.33
N THR A 47 -2.56 6.29 -2.62
CA THR A 47 -3.49 7.25 -1.99
C THR A 47 -4.18 6.68 -0.75
N THR A 48 -4.07 5.37 -0.50
CA THR A 48 -4.64 4.74 0.69
C THR A 48 -3.84 5.15 1.93
N ARG A 49 -4.54 5.69 2.93
CA ARG A 49 -3.96 5.99 4.24
C ARG A 49 -4.18 4.83 5.19
N LEU A 50 -3.09 4.26 5.68
CA LEU A 50 -3.12 3.24 6.73
C LEU A 50 -3.22 3.93 8.10
N THR A 51 -3.94 3.29 9.01
CA THR A 51 -4.02 3.71 10.41
C THR A 51 -2.70 3.44 11.13
N GLU A 52 -2.48 4.09 12.26
CA GLU A 52 -1.31 3.85 13.12
C GLU A 52 -1.20 2.38 13.54
N HIS A 53 -2.34 1.74 13.84
CA HIS A 53 -2.39 0.32 14.18
C HIS A 53 -1.95 -0.56 13.01
N GLU A 54 -2.46 -0.32 11.80
CA GLU A 54 -2.05 -1.08 10.62
C GLU A 54 -0.58 -0.84 10.29
N MET A 55 -0.09 0.38 10.41
CA MET A 55 1.33 0.69 10.25
C MET A 55 2.20 -0.08 11.26
N ALA A 56 1.78 -0.14 12.54
CA ALA A 56 2.48 -0.91 13.56
C ALA A 56 2.51 -2.42 13.23
N VAL A 57 1.38 -2.98 12.78
CA VAL A 57 1.28 -4.38 12.34
C VAL A 57 2.20 -4.66 11.14
N LEU A 58 2.31 -3.74 10.20
CA LEU A 58 3.13 -3.90 9.00
C LEU A 58 4.62 -3.66 9.24
N ASN A 59 4.97 -2.89 10.27
CA ASN A 59 6.35 -2.62 10.68
C ASN A 59 6.92 -3.66 11.65
N ALA A 60 6.07 -4.54 12.21
CA ALA A 60 6.53 -5.64 13.05
C ALA A 60 7.43 -6.59 12.23
N PRO A 61 8.51 -7.13 12.84
CA PRO A 61 9.45 -8.01 12.15
C PRO A 61 8.83 -9.33 11.69
#